data_AF-A0A3B5Z3L3-F1
#
_entry.id   AF-A0A3B5Z3L3-F1
#
_cell.length_a   1.000
_cell.length_b   1.000
_cell.length_c   1.000
_cell.angle_alpha   90.00
_cell.angle_beta   90.00
_cell.angle_gamma   90.00
#
_symmetry.space_group_name_H-M   'P 1'
#
loop_
_entity.id
_entity.type
_entity.pdbx_description
1 polymer ?
#
loop_
_entity_poly.entity_id
_entity_poly.type
_entity_poly.pdbx_seq_one_letter_code
_entity_poly.pdbx_strand_id
1 'polypeptide(L)'
;MASARAVAMFYLVVFVTFSFFPNHTWASRSRAAIEKDAVMEHCKFNIKKGVHWPFEPSHACCQVVTRSVNLLAICNAFTTADLAQINLPRWAAVTHSCGNALHEGDNCAGYIVHF
;
A
#
# COMPACT_ATOMS: atom_id res chain seq x y z
N MET A 1 28.57 10.40 47.48
CA MET A 1 29.09 11.12 46.29
C MET A 1 29.50 10.07 45.26
N ALA A 2 28.74 9.92 44.18
CA ALA A 2 29.17 9.05 43.09
C ALA A 2 30.46 9.66 42.50
N SER A 3 31.53 8.87 42.42
CA SER A 3 32.78 9.30 41.77
C SER A 3 32.44 9.75 40.35
N ALA A 4 33.00 10.88 39.89
CA ALA A 4 32.76 11.41 38.55
C ALA A 4 32.99 10.36 37.44
N ARG A 5 33.84 9.37 37.72
CA ARG A 5 34.09 8.20 36.85
C ARG A 5 32.88 7.27 36.74
N ALA A 6 32.16 7.03 37.84
CA ALA A 6 30.97 6.19 37.87
C ALA A 6 29.82 6.85 37.10
N VAL A 7 29.69 8.18 37.22
CA VAL A 7 28.71 8.98 36.49
C VAL A 7 29.01 8.97 34.99
N ALA A 8 30.27 9.17 34.59
CA ALA A 8 30.69 9.14 33.19
C ALA A 8 30.49 7.75 32.54
N MET A 9 30.81 6.66 33.25
CA MET A 9 30.55 5.31 32.74
C MET A 9 29.05 5.04 32.58
N PHE A 10 28.22 5.50 33.52
CA PHE A 10 26.77 5.36 33.40
C PHE A 10 26.23 6.07 32.15
N TYR A 11 26.71 7.28 31.86
CA TYR A 11 26.32 7.99 30.65
C TYR A 11 26.78 7.28 29.38
N LEU A 12 28.01 6.75 29.34
CA LEU A 12 28.50 5.98 28.19
C LEU A 12 27.67 4.72 27.95
N VAL A 13 27.29 3.99 29.00
CA VAL A 13 26.44 2.80 28.88
C VAL A 13 25.04 3.17 28.38
N VAL A 14 24.44 4.25 28.88
CA VAL A 14 23.13 4.72 28.40
C VAL A 14 23.20 5.15 26.93
N PHE A 15 24.22 5.91 26.52
CA PHE A 15 24.41 6.33 25.11
C PHE A 15 24.65 5.14 24.17
N VAL A 16 25.41 4.14 24.60
CA VAL A 16 25.59 2.90 23.85
C VAL A 16 24.24 2.19 23.72
N THR A 17 23.50 1.96 24.81
CA THR A 17 22.20 1.27 24.72
C THR A 17 21.20 2.01 23.79
N PHE A 18 21.11 3.34 23.83
CA PHE A 18 20.26 4.12 22.91
C PHE A 18 20.70 4.04 21.44
N SER A 19 22.00 3.87 21.17
CA SER A 19 22.54 3.73 19.81
C SER A 19 22.36 2.30 19.25
N PHE A 20 22.20 1.32 20.14
CA PHE A 20 21.99 -0.10 19.80
C PHE A 20 20.51 -0.52 19.81
N PHE A 21 19.58 0.38 20.10
CA PHE A 21 18.18 0.21 19.74
C PHE A 21 17.97 0.80 18.36
N PRO A 22 18.07 0.00 17.30
CA PRO A 22 17.67 0.53 16.03
C PRO A 22 16.16 0.78 16.07
N ASN A 23 15.75 2.02 15.81
CA ASN A 23 14.41 2.33 15.35
C ASN A 23 14.23 1.77 13.92
N HIS A 24 14.38 0.45 13.73
CA HIS A 24 14.07 -0.23 12.47
C HIS A 24 12.59 -0.64 12.45
N THR A 25 11.66 0.31 12.59
CA THR A 25 10.28 0.04 12.13
C THR A 25 10.09 0.42 10.66
N TRP A 26 11.13 0.94 10.01
CA TRP A 26 11.21 1.06 8.56
C TRP A 26 11.75 -0.23 7.92
N ALA A 27 11.00 -1.31 8.10
CA ALA A 27 11.04 -2.40 7.14
C ALA A 27 10.79 -1.81 5.76
N SER A 28 11.71 -2.00 4.81
CA SER A 28 11.57 -1.54 3.44
C SER A 28 10.20 -1.99 2.89
N ARG A 29 9.25 -1.06 2.75
CA ARG A 29 7.94 -1.40 2.19
C ARG A 29 8.13 -1.91 0.77
N SER A 30 7.42 -2.98 0.42
CA SER A 30 7.43 -3.46 -0.95
C SER A 30 6.91 -2.37 -1.88
N ARG A 31 7.42 -2.34 -3.11
CA ARG A 31 6.92 -1.43 -4.15
C ARG A 31 5.40 -1.55 -4.32
N ALA A 32 4.87 -2.78 -4.28
CA ALA A 32 3.44 -3.04 -4.36
C ALA A 32 2.65 -2.40 -3.21
N ALA A 33 3.19 -2.37 -1.99
CA ALA A 33 2.54 -1.70 -0.87
C ALA A 33 2.46 -0.17 -1.09
N ILE A 34 3.52 0.42 -1.64
CA ILE A 34 3.56 1.86 -1.97
C ILE A 34 2.57 2.18 -3.10
N GLU A 35 2.57 1.38 -4.17
CA GLU A 35 1.63 1.58 -5.30
C GLU A 35 0.17 1.35 -4.85
N LYS A 36 -0.08 0.36 -3.98
CA LYS A 36 -1.38 0.16 -3.35
C LYS A 36 -1.81 1.34 -2.48
N ASP A 37 -0.91 1.97 -1.73
CA ASP A 37 -1.22 3.18 -0.96
C ASP A 37 -1.67 4.31 -1.91
N ALA A 38 -0.98 4.52 -3.03
CA ALA A 38 -1.39 5.50 -4.05
C ALA A 38 -2.75 5.17 -4.69
N VAL A 39 -3.04 3.89 -4.93
CA VAL A 39 -4.38 3.45 -5.39
C VAL A 39 -5.45 3.78 -4.35
N MET A 40 -5.20 3.50 -3.07
CA MET A 40 -6.14 3.81 -2.00
C MET A 40 -6.32 5.32 -1.76
N GLU A 41 -5.34 6.13 -2.13
CA GLU A 41 -5.42 7.58 -2.07
C GLU A 41 -6.26 8.15 -3.23
N HIS A 42 -5.95 7.75 -4.47
CA HIS A 42 -6.49 8.42 -5.66
C HIS A 42 -7.66 7.68 -6.34
N CYS A 43 -7.73 6.36 -6.19
CA CYS A 43 -8.75 5.54 -6.86
C CYS A 43 -9.87 5.09 -5.93
N LYS A 44 -9.75 5.27 -4.61
CA LYS A 44 -10.70 4.69 -3.64
C LYS A 44 -12.14 5.06 -3.92
N PHE A 45 -12.45 6.31 -4.28
CA PHE A 45 -13.82 6.71 -4.63
C PHE A 45 -14.35 6.00 -5.87
N ASN A 46 -13.47 5.73 -6.84
CA ASN A 46 -13.82 4.99 -8.03
C ASN A 46 -14.12 3.51 -7.68
N ILE A 47 -13.32 2.87 -6.82
CA ILE A 47 -13.49 1.44 -6.53
C ILE A 47 -14.31 1.14 -5.27
N LYS A 48 -14.89 2.15 -4.61
CA LYS A 48 -15.62 1.98 -3.34
C LYS A 48 -16.87 1.11 -3.51
N LYS A 49 -17.19 0.28 -2.52
CA LYS A 49 -18.50 -0.41 -2.41
C LYS A 49 -19.65 0.59 -2.23
N GLY A 50 -20.84 0.25 -2.73
CA GLY A 50 -22.09 0.99 -2.48
C GLY A 50 -22.25 2.31 -3.24
N VAL A 51 -21.32 2.66 -4.14
CA VAL A 51 -21.45 3.83 -5.02
C VAL A 51 -22.16 3.43 -6.32
N HIS A 52 -22.91 4.34 -6.95
CA HIS A 52 -23.49 4.17 -8.29
C HIS A 52 -22.43 3.71 -9.31
N TRP A 53 -22.79 2.79 -10.21
CA TRP A 53 -21.98 2.30 -11.34
C TRP A 53 -22.86 2.16 -12.60
N PRO A 54 -22.36 2.41 -13.83
CA PRO A 54 -20.99 2.79 -14.21
C PRO A 54 -20.62 4.24 -13.93
N PHE A 55 -19.32 4.53 -13.81
CA PHE A 55 -18.78 5.90 -13.78
C PHE A 55 -17.41 5.94 -14.48
N GLU A 56 -17.02 7.12 -14.96
CA GLU A 56 -15.72 7.36 -15.59
C GLU A 56 -14.61 7.50 -14.52
N PRO A 57 -13.52 6.70 -14.58
CA PRO A 57 -12.40 6.86 -13.65
C PRO A 57 -11.86 8.29 -13.65
N SER A 58 -11.46 8.79 -12.48
CA SER A 58 -10.86 10.12 -12.41
C SER A 58 -9.50 10.14 -13.11
N HIS A 59 -9.11 11.29 -13.68
CA HIS A 59 -7.79 11.45 -14.30
C HIS A 59 -6.66 11.11 -13.31
N ALA A 60 -6.79 11.52 -12.04
CA ALA A 60 -5.82 11.20 -10.99
C ALA A 60 -5.70 9.68 -10.76
N CYS A 61 -6.83 8.96 -10.70
CA CYS A 61 -6.82 7.51 -10.59
C CYS A 61 -6.15 6.85 -11.81
N CYS A 62 -6.52 7.25 -13.04
CA CYS A 62 -5.89 6.68 -14.23
C CYS A 62 -4.39 6.99 -14.31
N GLN A 63 -3.92 8.14 -13.79
CA GLN A 63 -2.49 8.43 -13.71
C GLN A 63 -1.74 7.45 -12.79
N VAL A 64 -2.35 7.02 -11.68
CA VAL A 64 -1.77 5.98 -10.81
C VAL A 64 -1.77 4.63 -11.51
N VAL A 65 -2.92 4.25 -12.08
CA VAL A 65 -3.09 2.96 -12.76
C VAL A 65 -2.11 2.81 -13.94
N THR A 66 -2.00 3.80 -14.82
CA THR A 66 -1.09 3.77 -15.98
C THR A 66 0.39 3.70 -15.59
N ARG A 67 0.77 4.21 -14.42
CA ARG A 67 2.15 4.15 -13.91
C ARG A 67 2.43 2.90 -13.07
N SER A 68 1.40 2.15 -12.71
CA SER A 68 1.54 0.94 -11.88
C SER A 68 2.23 -0.16 -12.68
N VAL A 69 3.25 -0.77 -12.08
CA VAL A 69 4.09 -1.74 -12.80
C VAL A 69 3.51 -3.14 -12.77
N ASN A 70 2.90 -3.52 -11.65
CA ASN A 70 2.34 -4.86 -11.49
C ASN A 70 1.04 -4.80 -10.70
N LEU A 71 -0.08 -4.75 -11.43
CA LEU A 71 -1.42 -4.67 -10.86
C LEU A 71 -1.78 -5.90 -10.02
N LEU A 72 -1.28 -7.09 -10.38
CA LEU A 72 -1.49 -8.30 -9.61
C LEU A 72 -0.76 -8.23 -8.26
N ALA A 73 0.44 -7.65 -8.21
CA ALA A 73 1.15 -7.41 -6.96
C ALA A 73 0.41 -6.38 -6.08
N ILE A 74 -0.18 -5.35 -6.68
CA ILE A 74 -1.04 -4.39 -5.97
C ILE A 74 -2.28 -5.10 -5.39
N CYS A 75 -2.92 -5.96 -6.17
CA CYS A 75 -4.05 -6.77 -5.69
C CYS A 75 -3.67 -7.54 -4.42
N ASN A 76 -2.55 -8.25 -4.45
CA ASN A 76 -2.07 -9.05 -3.32
C ASN A 76 -1.55 -8.21 -2.15
N ALA A 77 -1.33 -6.91 -2.35
CA ALA A 77 -0.96 -5.98 -1.29
C ALA A 77 -2.17 -5.38 -0.56
N PHE A 78 -3.40 -5.48 -1.10
CA PHE A 78 -4.59 -4.99 -0.40
C PHE A 78 -4.76 -5.68 0.94
N THR A 79 -4.93 -4.87 1.98
CA THR A 79 -5.19 -5.37 3.33
C THR A 79 -6.66 -5.77 3.49
N THR A 80 -6.97 -6.55 4.51
CA THR A 80 -8.38 -6.86 4.87
C THR A 80 -9.21 -5.59 5.07
N ALA A 81 -8.60 -4.51 5.61
CA ALA A 81 -9.26 -3.23 5.79
C ALA A 81 -9.53 -2.50 4.46
N ASP A 82 -8.65 -2.64 3.47
CA ASP A 82 -8.87 -2.11 2.12
C ASP A 82 -10.01 -2.89 1.44
N LEU A 83 -9.94 -4.22 1.46
CA LEU A 83 -10.92 -5.13 0.86
C LEU A 83 -12.33 -5.01 1.47
N ALA A 84 -12.42 -4.57 2.72
CA ALA A 84 -13.70 -4.23 3.34
C ALA A 84 -14.39 -3.05 2.63
N GLN A 85 -13.62 -2.10 2.08
CA GLN A 85 -14.11 -0.84 1.54
C GLN A 85 -14.24 -0.82 0.02
N ILE A 86 -13.46 -1.63 -0.70
CA ILE A 86 -13.37 -1.62 -2.17
C ILE A 86 -14.08 -2.81 -2.83
N ASN A 87 -14.49 -2.65 -4.08
CA ASN A 87 -15.08 -3.69 -4.91
C ASN A 87 -14.06 -4.10 -5.99
N LEU A 88 -13.56 -5.34 -5.90
CA LEU A 88 -12.54 -5.87 -6.82
C LEU A 88 -13.00 -5.94 -8.29
N PRO A 89 -14.25 -6.33 -8.62
CA PRO A 89 -14.76 -6.18 -9.97
C PRO A 89 -14.66 -4.76 -10.52
N ARG A 90 -14.96 -3.73 -9.71
CA ARG A 90 -14.78 -2.32 -10.10
C ARG A 90 -13.32 -1.96 -10.28
N TRP A 91 -12.44 -2.46 -9.43
CA TRP A 91 -11.00 -2.27 -9.63
C TRP A 91 -10.54 -2.83 -10.97
N ALA A 92 -10.94 -4.06 -11.32
CA ALA A 92 -10.65 -4.65 -12.62
C ALA A 92 -11.18 -3.79 -13.78
N ALA A 93 -12.43 -3.32 -13.69
CA ALA A 93 -13.02 -2.42 -14.69
C ALA A 93 -12.25 -1.08 -14.82
N VAL A 94 -11.89 -0.44 -13.69
CA VAL A 94 -11.09 0.79 -13.69
C VAL A 94 -9.72 0.57 -14.34
N THR A 95 -9.05 -0.54 -14.02
CA THR A 95 -7.75 -0.87 -14.62
C THR A 95 -7.85 -1.01 -16.14
N HIS A 96 -8.90 -1.68 -16.61
CA HIS A 96 -9.21 -1.82 -18.02
C HIS A 96 -9.50 -0.47 -18.70
N SER A 97 -10.39 0.34 -18.14
CA SER A 97 -10.74 1.66 -18.70
C SER A 97 -9.55 2.63 -18.74
N CYS A 98 -8.61 2.54 -17.79
CA CYS A 98 -7.41 3.37 -17.77
C CYS A 98 -6.27 2.85 -18.68
N GLY A 99 -6.47 1.75 -19.41
CA GLY A 99 -5.50 1.24 -20.39
C GLY A 99 -4.33 0.43 -19.81
N ASN A 100 -4.42 0.01 -18.55
CA ASN A 100 -3.49 -0.93 -17.92
C ASN A 100 -4.33 -2.01 -17.25
N ALA A 101 -4.78 -3.01 -18.02
CA ALA A 101 -5.74 -4.00 -17.52
C ALA A 101 -5.04 -5.13 -16.76
N LEU A 102 -5.71 -5.66 -15.74
CA LEU A 102 -5.44 -7.03 -15.28
C LEU A 102 -5.78 -8.02 -16.40
N HIS A 103 -5.06 -9.13 -16.48
CA HIS A 103 -5.35 -10.15 -17.48
C HIS A 103 -6.58 -10.97 -17.08
N GLU A 104 -7.33 -11.44 -18.07
CA GLU A 104 -8.42 -12.37 -17.84
C GLU A 104 -7.89 -13.65 -17.16
N GLY A 105 -8.59 -14.12 -16.13
CA GLY A 105 -8.17 -15.25 -15.31
C GLY A 105 -7.21 -14.92 -14.16
N ASP A 106 -6.68 -13.70 -14.09
CA ASP A 106 -5.84 -13.28 -12.94
C ASP A 106 -6.62 -13.38 -11.62
N ASN A 107 -5.97 -13.89 -10.59
CA ASN A 107 -6.51 -13.91 -9.23
C ASN A 107 -6.09 -12.64 -8.48
N CYS A 108 -6.93 -11.62 -8.53
CA CYS A 108 -6.75 -10.38 -7.81
C CYS A 108 -7.37 -10.51 -6.40
N ALA A 109 -6.57 -10.87 -5.39
CA ALA A 109 -7.02 -10.95 -3.99
C ALA A 109 -8.28 -11.82 -3.76
N GLY A 110 -8.40 -12.93 -4.49
CA GLY A 110 -9.54 -13.84 -4.45
C GLY A 110 -10.61 -13.59 -5.51
N TYR A 111 -10.54 -12.48 -6.25
CA TYR A 111 -11.40 -12.22 -7.40
C TYR A 111 -10.73 -12.70 -8.70
N ILE A 112 -11.39 -13.57 -9.44
CA ILE A 112 -10.95 -14.00 -10.77
C ILE A 112 -11.44 -12.99 -11.79
N VAL A 113 -10.52 -12.34 -12.51
CA VAL A 113 -10.82 -11.31 -13.49
C VAL A 113 -11.53 -11.90 -14.71
N HIS A 114 -12.66 -11.29 -15.07
CA HIS A 114 -13.47 -11.55 -16.26
C HIS A 114 -14.04 -10.20 -16.78
N PHE A 115 -14.20 -10.09 -18.10
CA PHE A 115 -14.66 -8.87 -18.79
C PHE A 115 -15.92 -9.12 -19.60
#